data_AF-A0A4Y8V5C3-F1
#
_entry.id   AF-A0A4Y8V5C3-F1
#
_cell.length_a   1.000
_cell.length_b   1.000
_cell.length_c   1.000
_cell.angle_alpha   90.00
_cell.angle_beta   90.00
_cell.angle_gamma   90.00
#
_symmetry.space_group_name_H-M   'P 1'
#
loop_
_entity.id
_entity.type
_entity.pdbx_description
1 polymer ?
#
loop_
_entity_poly.entity_id
_entity_poly.type
_entity_poly.pdbx_seq_one_letter_code
_entity_poly.pdbx_strand_id
1 'polypeptide(L)'
;MTDIARDRMAEGGFLNVMWTGAEHMLSGYDHLLFLLGVMFFLTRLRDIFMFVTAFTLGHTVTLIFATFAGITANHYLIDAVIAVTVAYKGFENLNGFKRWLGFDAPNLLVIVFLFGLIHGFGLSARLQAVTLAEDPDLLGKILIFNLGVEVGQIIALMIMAVAIRSWQQVKTWPLISKACNAALIVAGAGLLLFQLNGFFNDLRQRSAPSFEVFTDIDQVMGRLIPADESAGDAAVADLEIQVFNLNNQRTEYLRTDRQGWFAFSGDSTAHYQLTATDNAGRQAQTEVIMGAAAPSHDDELHIPFYVYIALLMLLSAIPARRLRH
;
A
#
# COMPACT_ATOMS: atom_id res chain seq x y z
N MET A 1 0.73 0.34 13.01
CA MET A 1 1.12 1.14 14.17
C MET A 1 0.62 0.38 15.37
N THR A 2 1.48 0.03 16.32
CA THR A 2 1.10 -0.70 17.53
C THR A 2 0.25 0.20 18.43
N ASP A 3 -0.54 -0.38 19.34
CA ASP A 3 -1.37 0.40 20.27
C ASP A 3 -0.50 1.33 21.15
N ILE A 4 0.68 0.86 21.55
CA ILE A 4 1.70 1.67 22.26
C ILE A 4 2.12 2.91 21.47
N ALA A 5 2.25 2.79 20.15
CA ALA A 5 2.62 3.91 19.29
C ALA A 5 1.47 4.92 19.14
N ARG A 6 0.21 4.46 19.14
CA ARG A 6 -0.97 5.34 19.17
C ARG A 6 -1.02 6.14 20.48
N ASP A 7 -0.83 5.48 21.61
CA ASP A 7 -0.86 6.14 22.93
C ASP A 7 0.27 7.18 23.05
N ARG A 8 1.46 6.88 22.53
CA ARG A 8 2.58 7.84 22.49
C ARG A 8 2.28 9.06 21.61
N MET A 9 1.51 8.90 20.53
CA MET A 9 1.10 10.01 19.67
C MET A 9 -0.01 10.84 20.30
N ALA A 10 -0.96 10.19 20.98
CA ALA A 10 -2.10 10.86 21.61
C ALA A 10 -1.69 11.56 22.91
N GLU A 11 -1.00 10.86 23.81
CA GLU A 11 -0.75 11.31 25.19
C GLU A 11 0.73 11.63 25.48
N GLY A 12 1.64 11.22 24.59
CA GLY A 12 3.07 11.43 24.76
C GLY A 12 3.56 12.84 24.42
N GLY A 13 4.62 13.29 25.10
CA GLY A 13 5.33 14.52 24.75
C GLY A 13 6.13 14.40 23.44
N PHE A 14 6.65 15.52 22.94
CA PHE A 14 7.35 15.60 21.64
C PHE A 14 8.47 14.56 21.45
N LEU A 15 9.23 14.21 22.49
CA LEU A 15 10.27 13.19 22.39
C LEU A 15 9.72 11.79 22.08
N ASN A 16 8.57 11.43 22.67
CA ASN A 16 7.91 10.14 22.42
C ASN A 16 7.35 10.08 20.99
N VAL A 17 6.83 11.20 20.50
CA VAL A 17 6.37 11.36 19.11
C VAL A 17 7.53 11.23 18.12
N MET A 18 8.66 11.87 18.41
CA MET A 18 9.88 11.76 17.59
C MET A 18 10.38 10.31 17.55
N TRP A 19 10.47 9.65 18.71
CA TRP A 19 10.85 8.25 18.78
C TRP A 19 9.91 7.36 17.97
N THR A 20 8.60 7.60 18.08
CA THR A 20 7.59 6.85 17.33
C THR A 20 7.76 7.00 15.81
N GLY A 21 8.15 8.19 15.34
CA GLY A 21 8.52 8.42 13.93
C GLY A 21 9.75 7.62 13.50
N ALA A 22 10.81 7.62 14.32
CA ALA A 22 12.02 6.85 14.04
C ALA A 22 11.76 5.34 14.06
N GLU A 23 10.99 4.86 15.03
CA GLU A 23 10.58 3.46 15.16
C GLU A 23 9.71 3.03 13.97
N HIS A 24 8.76 3.87 13.54
CA HIS A 24 7.96 3.62 12.34
C HIS A 24 8.82 3.44 11.09
N MET A 25 9.81 4.33 10.90
CA MET A 25 10.72 4.26 9.76
C MET A 25 11.62 3.02 9.80
N LEU A 26 12.12 2.64 10.98
CA LEU A 26 13.05 1.51 11.12
C LEU A 26 12.35 0.15 11.15
N SER A 27 11.08 0.10 11.56
CA SER A 27 10.28 -1.14 11.56
C SER A 27 9.54 -1.38 10.24
N GLY A 28 9.31 -0.34 9.44
CA GLY A 28 8.73 -0.43 8.11
C GLY A 28 9.69 -1.05 7.11
N TYR A 29 9.56 -2.37 6.87
CA TYR A 29 10.39 -3.05 5.88
C TYR A 29 10.24 -2.43 4.49
N ASP A 30 9.03 -2.09 4.08
CA ASP A 30 8.73 -1.33 2.85
C ASP A 30 9.55 -0.03 2.73
N HIS A 31 9.66 0.75 3.81
CA HIS A 31 10.41 2.00 3.84
C HIS A 31 11.92 1.76 3.77
N LEU A 32 12.44 0.75 4.47
CA LEU A 32 13.84 0.35 4.41
C LEU A 32 14.23 -0.17 3.02
N LEU A 33 13.34 -0.93 2.37
CA LEU A 33 13.58 -1.46 1.02
C LEU A 33 13.53 -0.34 -0.03
N PHE A 34 12.64 0.65 0.12
CA PHE A 34 12.64 1.86 -0.69
C PHE A 34 13.95 2.65 -0.52
N LEU A 35 14.35 2.89 0.72
CA LEU A 35 15.57 3.63 1.07
C LEU A 35 16.84 2.90 0.60
N LEU A 36 16.87 1.57 0.68
CA LEU A 36 17.92 0.74 0.10
C LEU A 36 17.99 0.93 -1.42
N GLY A 37 16.83 0.97 -2.10
CA GLY A 37 16.74 1.36 -3.50
C GLY A 37 17.39 2.70 -3.77
N VAL A 38 16.90 3.75 -3.10
CA VAL A 38 17.38 5.13 -3.25
C VAL A 38 18.88 5.27 -3.02
N MET A 39 19.41 4.60 -2.01
CA MET A 39 20.83 4.67 -1.66
C MET A 39 21.73 4.05 -2.73
N PHE A 40 21.28 3.00 -3.42
CA PHE A 40 22.02 2.42 -4.54
C PHE A 40 22.05 3.29 -5.79
N PHE A 41 21.22 4.33 -5.83
CA PHE A 41 21.15 5.30 -6.92
C PHE A 41 22.11 6.48 -6.75
N LEU A 42 22.81 6.60 -5.61
CA LEU A 42 23.53 7.82 -5.23
C LEU A 42 24.95 7.51 -4.76
N THR A 43 25.92 8.14 -5.43
CA THR A 43 27.35 7.82 -5.25
C THR A 43 28.03 8.61 -4.14
N ARG A 44 27.39 9.71 -3.68
CA ARG A 44 27.92 10.59 -2.64
C ARG A 44 26.93 10.67 -1.50
N LEU A 45 27.43 10.56 -0.26
CA LEU A 45 26.63 10.72 0.96
C LEU A 45 25.87 12.05 0.96
N ARG A 46 26.50 13.15 0.52
CA ARG A 46 25.84 14.46 0.41
C ARG A 46 24.58 14.43 -0.45
N ASP A 47 24.66 13.72 -1.58
CA ASP A 47 23.53 13.63 -2.51
C ASP A 47 22.40 12.83 -1.82
N ILE A 48 22.74 11.70 -1.19
CA ILE A 48 21.81 10.88 -0.37
C ILE A 48 21.07 11.75 0.66
N PHE A 49 21.79 12.54 1.45
CA PHE A 49 21.16 13.45 2.41
C PHE A 49 20.19 14.42 1.72
N MET A 50 20.59 15.06 0.62
CA MET A 50 19.71 15.99 -0.11
C MET A 50 18.45 15.32 -0.65
N PHE A 51 18.55 14.09 -1.16
CA PHE A 51 17.40 13.36 -1.70
C PHE A 51 16.44 12.91 -0.60
N VAL A 52 16.96 12.42 0.52
CA VAL A 52 16.15 11.97 1.66
C VAL A 52 15.41 13.16 2.27
N THR A 53 16.12 14.26 2.51
CA THR A 53 15.48 15.48 3.01
C THR A 53 14.44 16.02 2.01
N ALA A 54 14.71 16.01 0.70
CA ALA A 54 13.73 16.43 -0.30
C ALA A 54 12.47 15.54 -0.29
N PHE A 55 12.63 14.23 -0.18
CA PHE A 55 11.51 13.30 -0.04
C PHE A 55 10.69 13.60 1.23
N THR A 56 11.35 13.70 2.38
CA THR A 56 10.70 13.92 3.68
C THR A 56 10.02 15.28 3.75
N LEU A 57 10.59 16.32 3.13
CA LEU A 57 9.93 17.61 2.97
C LEU A 57 8.65 17.50 2.13
N GLY A 58 8.70 16.88 0.95
CA GLY A 58 7.50 16.67 0.12
C GLY A 58 6.44 15.86 0.88
N HIS A 59 6.85 14.79 1.54
CA HIS A 59 5.99 13.94 2.36
C HIS A 59 5.30 14.74 3.47
N THR A 60 6.06 15.50 4.24
CA THR A 60 5.55 16.31 5.35
C THR A 60 4.55 17.36 4.85
N VAL A 61 4.84 18.05 3.74
CA VAL A 61 3.94 19.06 3.17
C VAL A 61 2.58 18.44 2.85
N THR A 62 2.57 17.30 2.16
CA THR A 62 1.31 16.67 1.76
C THR A 62 0.60 16.00 2.92
N LEU A 63 1.34 15.41 3.85
CA LEU A 63 0.76 14.83 5.06
C LEU A 63 0.01 15.87 5.89
N ILE A 64 0.63 17.03 6.14
CA ILE A 64 -0.02 18.14 6.84
C ILE A 64 -1.26 18.57 6.07
N PHE A 65 -1.10 18.89 4.78
CA PHE A 65 -2.20 19.35 3.95
C PHE A 65 -3.39 18.38 3.93
N ALA A 66 -3.13 17.10 3.63
CA ALA A 66 -4.16 16.08 3.54
C ALA A 66 -4.81 15.80 4.90
N THR A 67 -4.05 15.83 6.00
CA THR A 67 -4.59 15.64 7.36
C THR A 67 -5.57 16.74 7.71
N PHE A 68 -5.20 18.01 7.54
CA PHE A 68 -6.08 19.15 7.86
C PHE A 68 -7.22 19.34 6.87
N ALA A 69 -7.04 18.95 5.60
CA ALA A 69 -8.10 19.02 4.59
C ALA A 69 -9.07 17.81 4.61
N GLY A 70 -8.82 16.80 5.46
CA GLY A 70 -9.62 15.57 5.49
C GLY A 70 -9.54 14.75 4.20
N ILE A 71 -8.47 14.91 3.42
CA ILE A 71 -8.28 14.22 2.14
C ILE A 71 -7.65 12.86 2.41
N THR A 72 -8.28 11.81 1.87
CA THR A 72 -7.74 10.45 1.85
C THR A 72 -7.45 10.06 0.41
N ALA A 73 -6.41 9.25 0.20
CA ALA A 73 -6.07 8.71 -1.11
C ALA A 73 -6.17 7.19 -1.09
N ASN A 74 -6.48 6.61 -2.25
CA ASN A 74 -6.50 5.17 -2.42
C ASN A 74 -5.06 4.63 -2.37
N HIS A 75 -4.80 3.70 -1.46
CA HIS A 75 -3.46 3.12 -1.27
C HIS A 75 -2.93 2.42 -2.53
N TYR A 76 -3.80 1.79 -3.34
CA TYR A 76 -3.39 1.20 -4.62
C TYR A 76 -2.80 2.23 -5.58
N LEU A 77 -3.33 3.47 -5.61
CA LEU A 77 -2.78 4.53 -6.47
C LEU A 77 -1.43 5.03 -5.97
N ILE A 78 -1.25 5.11 -4.66
CA ILE A 78 0.00 5.53 -4.03
C ILE A 78 1.10 4.50 -4.36
N ASP A 79 0.80 3.21 -4.19
CA ASP A 79 1.72 2.13 -4.50
C ASP A 79 1.98 1.99 -6.00
N ALA A 80 0.99 2.27 -6.86
CA ALA A 80 1.16 2.34 -8.31
C ALA A 80 2.18 3.41 -8.70
N VAL A 81 2.15 4.59 -8.06
CA VAL A 81 3.15 5.62 -8.28
C VAL A 81 4.53 5.15 -7.82
N ILE A 82 4.63 4.47 -6.67
CA ILE A 82 5.89 3.84 -6.22
C ILE A 82 6.44 2.91 -7.30
N ALA A 83 5.59 2.04 -7.86
CA ALA A 83 5.98 1.12 -8.93
C ALA A 83 6.53 1.83 -10.18
N VAL A 84 5.93 2.97 -10.57
CA VAL A 84 6.43 3.82 -11.66
C VAL A 84 7.83 4.36 -11.34
N THR A 85 8.10 4.74 -10.09
CA THR A 85 9.42 5.25 -9.69
C THR A 85 10.53 4.21 -9.87
N VAL A 86 10.22 2.95 -9.53
CA VAL A 86 11.13 1.81 -9.67
C VAL A 86 11.46 1.58 -11.14
N ALA A 87 10.43 1.56 -11.99
CA ALA A 87 10.60 1.37 -13.43
C ALA A 87 11.34 2.55 -14.08
N TYR A 88 10.97 3.79 -13.76
CA TYR A 88 11.64 5.02 -14.20
C TYR A 88 13.14 4.94 -13.91
N LYS A 89 13.52 4.50 -12.71
CA LYS A 89 14.92 4.50 -12.31
C LYS A 89 15.74 3.41 -13.00
N GLY A 90 15.19 2.20 -13.13
CA GLY A 90 15.81 1.14 -13.93
C GLY A 90 16.05 1.59 -15.37
N PHE A 91 15.09 2.33 -15.95
CA PHE A 91 15.20 2.90 -17.29
C PHE A 91 16.27 4.00 -17.38
N GLU A 92 16.29 4.93 -16.42
CA GLU A 92 17.29 6.00 -16.34
C GLU A 92 18.72 5.44 -16.22
N ASN A 93 18.94 4.44 -15.35
CA ASN A 93 20.25 3.82 -15.13
C ASN A 93 20.80 3.11 -16.37
N LEU A 94 19.92 2.65 -17.27
CA LEU A 94 20.31 2.08 -18.57
C LEU A 94 20.55 3.15 -19.65
N ASN A 95 20.56 4.44 -19.27
CA ASN A 95 20.55 5.58 -20.17
C ASN A 95 19.36 5.55 -21.15
N GLY A 96 18.21 5.05 -20.69
CA GLY A 96 17.00 4.88 -21.51
C GLY A 96 16.53 6.19 -22.13
N PHE A 97 16.51 7.29 -21.36
CA PHE A 97 16.12 8.62 -21.84
C PHE A 97 16.94 9.06 -23.05
N LYS A 98 18.27 9.01 -22.95
CA LYS A 98 19.17 9.42 -24.03
C LYS A 98 19.12 8.47 -25.23
N ARG A 99 19.03 7.16 -24.98
CA ARG A 99 19.11 6.12 -26.03
C ARG A 99 17.82 5.96 -26.82
N TRP A 100 16.67 6.08 -26.16
CA TRP A 100 15.36 5.80 -26.76
C TRP A 100 14.51 7.05 -26.99
N LEU A 101 14.63 8.07 -26.14
CA LEU A 101 13.78 9.27 -26.20
C LEU A 101 14.53 10.51 -26.70
N GLY A 102 15.86 10.48 -26.75
CA GLY A 102 16.69 11.54 -27.34
C GLY A 102 16.84 12.81 -26.48
N PHE A 103 16.41 12.78 -25.20
CA PHE A 103 16.58 13.88 -24.25
C PHE A 103 17.24 13.41 -22.95
N ASP A 104 17.79 14.36 -22.17
CA ASP A 104 18.41 14.06 -20.88
C ASP A 104 17.37 13.81 -19.79
N ALA A 105 17.68 12.93 -18.84
CA ALA A 105 16.76 12.60 -17.76
C ALA A 105 16.37 13.87 -16.95
N PRO A 106 15.09 14.00 -16.54
CA PRO A 106 14.66 15.09 -15.68
C PRO A 106 15.44 15.17 -14.37
N ASN A 107 15.42 16.34 -13.73
CA ASN A 107 16.12 16.54 -12.46
C ASN A 107 15.59 15.59 -11.38
N LEU A 108 16.43 14.64 -10.97
CA LEU A 108 16.09 13.60 -10.01
C LEU A 108 15.60 14.16 -8.68
N LEU A 109 16.09 15.32 -8.25
CA LEU A 109 15.73 15.91 -6.95
C LEU A 109 14.28 16.38 -6.96
N VAL A 110 13.85 16.97 -8.07
CA VAL A 110 12.45 17.35 -8.29
C VAL A 110 11.56 16.11 -8.31
N ILE A 111 11.98 15.06 -9.01
CA ILE A 111 11.24 13.80 -9.07
C ILE A 111 11.07 13.19 -7.67
N VAL A 112 12.14 13.13 -6.88
CA VAL A 112 12.09 12.57 -5.51
C VAL A 112 11.21 13.42 -4.59
N PHE A 113 11.25 14.75 -4.71
CA PHE A 113 10.34 15.64 -3.98
C PHE A 113 8.87 15.38 -4.36
N LEU A 114 8.56 15.27 -5.67
CA LEU A 114 7.21 14.96 -6.15
C LEU A 114 6.71 13.60 -5.65
N PHE A 115 7.59 12.59 -5.58
CA PHE A 115 7.25 11.31 -4.98
C PHE A 115 6.99 11.42 -3.48
N GLY A 116 7.79 12.22 -2.76
CA GLY A 116 7.52 12.58 -1.38
C GLY A 116 6.10 13.13 -1.21
N LEU A 117 5.69 14.09 -2.05
CA LEU A 117 4.34 14.65 -2.03
C LEU A 117 3.28 13.55 -2.13
N ILE A 118 3.33 12.74 -3.18
CA ILE A 118 2.32 11.70 -3.42
C ILE A 118 2.28 10.69 -2.27
N HIS A 119 3.45 10.31 -1.75
CA HIS A 119 3.55 9.36 -0.65
C HIS A 119 2.97 9.90 0.66
N GLY A 120 3.00 11.21 0.88
CA GLY A 120 2.39 11.88 2.04
C GLY A 120 0.90 11.58 2.23
N PHE A 121 0.17 11.28 1.15
CA PHE A 121 -1.24 10.92 1.24
C PHE A 121 -1.49 9.53 1.88
N GLY A 122 -0.50 8.65 1.92
CA GLY A 122 -0.69 7.27 2.39
C GLY A 122 -0.87 7.17 3.90
N LEU A 123 -0.26 8.08 4.65
CA LEU A 123 -0.31 8.11 6.11
C LEU A 123 -1.41 9.05 6.65
N SER A 124 -1.91 9.99 5.83
CA SER A 124 -2.89 10.99 6.29
C SER A 124 -4.18 10.35 6.80
N ALA A 125 -4.71 9.34 6.11
CA ALA A 125 -5.92 8.63 6.51
C ALA A 125 -5.77 7.95 7.90
N ARG A 126 -4.56 7.47 8.23
CA ARG A 126 -4.29 6.85 9.53
C ARG A 126 -4.20 7.88 10.64
N LEU A 127 -3.56 9.03 10.39
CA LEU A 127 -3.48 10.11 11.37
C LEU A 127 -4.82 10.79 11.61
N GLN A 128 -5.66 10.94 10.59
CA GLN A 128 -7.04 11.40 10.74
C GLN A 128 -7.88 10.44 11.60
N ALA A 129 -7.61 9.13 11.53
CA ALA A 129 -8.32 8.11 12.30
C ALA A 129 -7.81 7.94 13.75
N VAL A 130 -6.67 8.52 14.12
CA VAL A 130 -6.28 8.63 15.53
C VAL A 130 -6.87 9.94 16.05
N THR A 131 -7.35 9.98 17.30
CA THR A 131 -7.94 11.14 18.01
C THR A 131 -7.05 12.40 18.09
N LEU A 132 -5.95 12.42 17.36
CA LEU A 132 -5.07 13.55 17.11
C LEU A 132 -5.74 14.72 16.37
N ALA A 133 -6.84 14.50 15.63
CA ALA A 133 -7.51 15.56 14.88
C ALA A 133 -8.03 16.72 15.76
N GLU A 134 -8.36 16.43 17.03
CA GLU A 134 -8.83 17.44 18.00
C GLU A 134 -7.71 18.00 18.88
N ASP A 135 -6.47 17.51 18.72
CA ASP A 135 -5.32 17.93 19.50
C ASP A 135 -4.81 19.31 19.05
N PRO A 136 -4.78 20.33 19.92
CA PRO A 136 -4.22 21.64 19.60
C PRO A 136 -2.75 21.59 19.13
N ASP A 137 -1.99 20.58 19.58
CA ASP A 137 -0.58 20.41 19.26
C ASP A 137 -0.34 19.53 18.02
N LEU A 138 -1.39 19.13 17.29
CA LEU A 138 -1.33 18.22 16.14
C LEU A 138 -0.23 18.57 15.13
N LEU A 139 -0.17 19.84 14.72
CA LEU A 139 0.83 20.30 13.75
C LEU A 139 2.25 20.07 14.26
N GLY A 140 2.50 20.40 15.54
CA GLY A 140 3.79 20.18 16.18
C GLY A 140 4.13 18.70 16.26
N LYS A 141 3.16 17.85 16.63
CA LYS A 141 3.34 16.40 16.65
C LYS A 141 3.63 15.81 15.27
N ILE A 142 2.96 16.26 14.21
CA ILE A 142 3.25 15.83 12.83
C ILE A 142 4.67 16.23 12.42
N LEU A 143 5.11 17.46 12.70
CA LEU A 143 6.45 17.91 12.36
C LEU A 143 7.52 17.12 13.11
N ILE A 144 7.34 16.90 14.41
CA ILE A 144 8.28 16.16 15.25
C ILE A 144 8.29 14.65 14.90
N PHE A 145 7.15 14.09 14.52
CA PHE A 145 7.07 12.72 14.00
C PHE A 145 7.91 12.59 12.72
N ASN A 146 7.77 13.52 11.76
CA ASN A 146 8.55 13.52 10.52
C ASN A 146 10.04 13.76 10.75
N LEU A 147 10.40 14.58 11.75
CA LEU A 147 11.79 14.72 12.18
C LEU A 147 12.35 13.38 12.68
N GLY A 148 11.55 12.64 13.46
CA GLY A 148 11.87 11.26 13.87
C GLY A 148 12.09 10.32 12.68
N VAL A 149 11.21 10.39 11.67
CA VAL A 149 11.33 9.62 10.42
C VAL A 149 12.65 9.96 9.71
N GLU A 150 12.97 11.24 9.54
CA GLU A 150 14.22 11.67 8.88
C GLU A 150 15.47 11.16 9.64
N VAL A 151 15.45 11.22 10.97
CA VAL A 151 16.53 10.67 11.81
C VAL A 151 16.65 9.15 11.61
N GLY A 152 15.53 8.42 11.61
CA GLY A 152 15.49 6.98 11.34
C GLY A 152 16.05 6.64 9.96
N GLN A 153 15.70 7.41 8.93
CA GLN A 153 16.22 7.26 7.57
C GLN A 153 17.74 7.45 7.53
N ILE A 154 18.25 8.52 8.15
CA ILE A 154 19.68 8.81 8.19
C ILE A 154 20.46 7.66 8.86
N ILE A 155 19.96 7.15 9.99
CA ILE A 155 20.59 6.02 10.70
C ILE A 155 20.62 4.78 9.80
N ALA A 156 19.48 4.42 9.20
CA ALA A 156 19.39 3.27 8.30
C ALA A 156 20.37 3.40 7.12
N LEU A 157 20.43 4.59 6.50
CA LEU A 157 21.34 4.88 5.39
C LEU A 157 22.80 4.69 5.79
N MET A 158 23.22 5.20 6.95
CA MET A 158 24.60 5.07 7.41
C MET A 158 24.99 3.60 7.58
N ILE A 159 24.11 2.78 8.14
CA ILE A 159 24.34 1.34 8.32
C ILE A 159 24.44 0.64 6.96
N MET A 160 23.46 0.86 6.08
CA MET A 160 23.42 0.21 4.79
C MET A 160 24.58 0.65 3.87
N ALA A 161 24.99 1.92 3.92
CA ALA A 161 26.12 2.44 3.14
C ALA A 161 27.45 1.75 3.48
N VAL A 162 27.67 1.45 4.76
CA VAL A 162 28.85 0.70 5.23
C VAL A 162 28.82 -0.75 4.70
N ALA A 163 27.66 -1.40 4.75
CA ALA A 163 27.47 -2.76 4.26
C ALA A 163 27.76 -2.87 2.75
N ILE A 164 27.22 -1.95 1.94
CA ILE A 164 27.38 -1.95 0.49
C ILE A 164 28.83 -1.70 0.06
N ARG A 165 29.50 -0.72 0.69
CA ARG A 165 30.89 -0.40 0.36
C ARG A 165 31.83 -1.60 0.55
N SER A 166 31.47 -2.50 1.46
CA SER A 166 32.21 -3.73 1.74
C SER A 166 31.97 -4.83 0.70
N TRP A 167 30.84 -4.79 -0.01
CA TRP A 167 30.41 -5.82 -0.98
C TRP A 167 30.88 -5.56 -2.44
N GLN A 168 31.24 -4.32 -2.80
CA GLN A 168 31.44 -3.89 -4.20
C GLN A 168 32.81 -4.21 -4.85
N GLN A 169 33.51 -5.29 -4.48
CA GLN A 169 34.87 -5.60 -5.00
C GLN A 169 34.94 -6.68 -6.11
N VAL A 170 33.82 -7.07 -6.74
CA VAL A 170 33.78 -8.23 -7.66
C VAL A 170 33.74 -7.83 -9.15
N LYS A 171 34.57 -8.48 -9.99
CA LYS A 171 34.73 -8.16 -11.43
C LYS A 171 33.47 -8.34 -12.30
N THR A 172 32.50 -9.17 -11.90
CA THR A 172 31.27 -9.51 -12.65
C THR A 172 30.13 -8.48 -12.55
N TRP A 173 30.31 -7.47 -11.70
CA TRP A 173 29.27 -6.53 -11.31
C TRP A 173 28.57 -5.74 -12.45
N PRO A 174 29.24 -5.34 -13.56
CA PRO A 174 28.57 -4.58 -14.64
C PRO A 174 27.48 -5.36 -15.40
N LEU A 175 27.64 -6.67 -15.54
CA LEU A 175 26.64 -7.54 -16.20
C LEU A 175 25.43 -7.76 -15.29
N ILE A 176 25.69 -8.05 -14.01
CA ILE A 176 24.67 -8.21 -12.97
C ILE A 176 23.84 -6.93 -12.86
N SER A 177 24.50 -5.77 -12.81
CA SER A 177 23.82 -4.48 -12.75
C SER A 177 22.87 -4.24 -13.93
N LYS A 178 23.30 -4.52 -15.18
CA LYS A 178 22.41 -4.36 -16.35
C LYS A 178 21.20 -5.28 -16.29
N ALA A 179 21.41 -6.56 -15.94
CA ALA A 179 20.34 -7.53 -15.80
C ALA A 179 19.34 -7.11 -14.70
N CYS A 180 19.84 -6.63 -13.57
CA CYS A 180 19.01 -6.19 -12.46
C CYS A 180 18.26 -4.88 -12.76
N ASN A 181 18.84 -3.91 -13.47
CA ASN A 181 18.09 -2.73 -13.93
C ASN A 181 16.97 -3.10 -14.92
N ALA A 182 17.22 -4.05 -15.83
CA ALA A 182 16.17 -4.57 -16.71
C ALA A 182 15.07 -5.28 -15.91
N ALA A 183 15.44 -6.10 -14.92
CA ALA A 183 14.49 -6.75 -14.03
C ALA A 183 13.68 -5.74 -13.19
N LEU A 184 14.27 -4.63 -12.75
CA LEU A 184 13.55 -3.56 -12.05
C LEU A 184 12.48 -2.89 -12.93
N ILE A 185 12.76 -2.68 -14.22
CA ILE A 185 11.76 -2.14 -15.16
C ILE A 185 10.58 -3.11 -15.27
N VAL A 186 10.85 -4.41 -15.44
CA VAL A 186 9.81 -5.44 -15.56
C VAL A 186 9.03 -5.58 -14.25
N ALA A 187 9.71 -5.63 -13.11
CA ALA A 187 9.08 -5.73 -11.79
C ALA A 187 8.23 -4.49 -11.48
N GLY A 188 8.73 -3.29 -11.77
CA GLY A 188 7.97 -2.04 -11.61
C GLY A 188 6.75 -1.98 -12.52
N ALA A 189 6.86 -2.41 -13.78
CA ALA A 189 5.71 -2.51 -14.68
C ALA A 189 4.68 -3.56 -14.21
N GLY A 190 5.14 -4.72 -13.74
CA GLY A 190 4.28 -5.77 -13.19
C GLY A 190 3.54 -5.31 -11.94
N LEU A 191 4.23 -4.63 -11.02
CA LEU A 191 3.61 -4.01 -9.85
C LEU A 191 2.59 -2.95 -10.21
N LEU A 192 2.89 -2.08 -11.17
CA LEU A 192 1.95 -1.07 -11.62
C LEU A 192 0.65 -1.72 -12.11
N LEU A 193 0.75 -2.78 -12.92
CA LEU A 193 -0.43 -3.52 -13.38
C LEU A 193 -1.17 -4.19 -12.23
N PHE A 194 -0.45 -4.79 -11.28
CA PHE A 194 -1.04 -5.40 -10.09
C PHE A 194 -1.83 -4.37 -9.26
N GLN A 195 -1.23 -3.20 -8.99
CA GLN A 195 -1.87 -2.16 -8.20
C GLN A 195 -3.02 -1.48 -8.94
N LEU A 196 -2.92 -1.28 -10.26
CA LEU A 196 -4.04 -0.80 -11.07
C LEU A 196 -5.18 -1.82 -11.08
N ASN A 197 -4.89 -3.11 -11.18
CA ASN A 197 -5.90 -4.16 -11.08
C ASN A 197 -6.59 -4.13 -9.70
N GLY A 198 -5.81 -4.03 -8.62
CA GLY A 198 -6.34 -3.85 -7.26
C GLY A 198 -7.24 -2.62 -7.13
N PHE A 199 -6.81 -1.48 -7.68
CA PHE A 199 -7.60 -0.25 -7.70
C PHE A 199 -8.94 -0.41 -8.46
N PHE A 200 -8.93 -1.02 -9.65
CA PHE A 200 -10.14 -1.26 -10.41
C PHE A 200 -11.06 -2.28 -9.74
N ASN A 201 -10.52 -3.26 -9.02
CA ASN A 201 -11.30 -4.22 -8.24
C ASN A 201 -11.93 -3.54 -7.02
N ASP A 202 -11.20 -2.70 -6.28
CA ASP A 202 -11.73 -1.91 -5.16
C ASP A 202 -12.83 -0.96 -5.62
N LEU A 203 -12.64 -0.26 -6.75
CA LEU A 203 -13.70 0.56 -7.35
C LEU A 203 -14.93 -0.27 -7.74
N ARG A 204 -14.73 -1.45 -8.31
CA ARG A 204 -15.83 -2.35 -8.68
C ARG A 204 -16.57 -2.86 -7.45
N GLN A 205 -15.85 -3.18 -6.38
CA GLN A 205 -16.41 -3.67 -5.12
C GLN A 205 -17.18 -2.57 -4.38
N ARG A 206 -16.66 -1.35 -4.32
CA ARG A 206 -17.39 -0.17 -3.80
C ARG A 206 -18.62 0.20 -4.63
N SER A 207 -18.58 -0.13 -5.92
CA SER A 207 -19.71 0.10 -6.82
C SER A 207 -20.70 -1.07 -6.82
N ALA A 208 -20.37 -2.23 -6.26
CA ALA A 208 -21.24 -3.39 -6.15
C ALA A 208 -21.96 -3.37 -4.79
N PRO A 209 -23.15 -3.99 -4.68
CA PRO A 209 -23.76 -4.14 -3.37
C PRO A 209 -22.89 -5.03 -2.47
N SER A 210 -23.05 -4.94 -1.16
CA SER A 210 -22.30 -5.76 -0.19
C SER A 210 -23.25 -6.57 0.69
N PHE A 211 -22.74 -7.65 1.27
CA PHE A 211 -23.51 -8.49 2.18
C PHE A 211 -23.13 -8.18 3.64
N GLU A 212 -24.13 -7.95 4.47
CA GLU A 212 -24.02 -8.00 5.93
C GLU A 212 -24.73 -9.28 6.40
N VAL A 213 -23.97 -10.26 6.89
CA VAL A 213 -24.49 -11.59 7.21
C VAL A 213 -24.35 -11.88 8.69
N PHE A 214 -25.43 -12.38 9.27
CA PHE A 214 -25.56 -12.84 10.64
C PHE A 214 -25.83 -14.35 10.63
N THR A 215 -24.95 -15.11 11.25
CA THR A 215 -25.07 -16.57 11.33
C THR A 215 -25.46 -16.99 12.74
N ASP A 216 -26.47 -17.85 12.83
CA ASP A 216 -26.77 -18.66 14.00
C ASP A 216 -26.44 -20.14 13.69
N ILE A 217 -26.72 -21.05 14.63
CA ILE A 217 -26.41 -22.48 14.51
C ILE A 217 -27.20 -23.13 13.35
N ASP A 218 -28.46 -22.73 13.15
CA ASP A 218 -29.37 -23.37 12.18
C ASP A 218 -29.88 -22.42 11.08
N GLN A 219 -29.48 -21.14 11.14
CA GLN A 219 -30.01 -20.09 10.26
C GLN A 219 -28.94 -19.08 9.89
N VAL A 220 -29.03 -18.59 8.66
CA VAL A 220 -28.29 -17.43 8.19
C VAL A 220 -29.32 -16.37 7.83
N MET A 221 -29.20 -15.21 8.45
CA MET A 221 -29.91 -14.00 8.06
C MET A 221 -28.90 -13.03 7.48
N GLY A 222 -29.26 -12.28 6.47
CA GLY A 222 -28.38 -11.24 5.97
C GLY A 222 -29.15 -10.12 5.30
N ARG A 223 -28.44 -9.04 5.05
CA ARG A 223 -28.94 -7.89 4.33
C ARG A 223 -27.97 -7.55 3.20
N LEU A 224 -28.52 -7.28 2.03
CA LEU A 224 -27.80 -6.63 0.94
C LEU A 224 -27.80 -5.13 1.17
N ILE A 225 -26.61 -4.56 1.21
CA ILE A 225 -26.40 -3.11 1.33
C ILE A 225 -26.14 -2.57 -0.08
N PRO A 226 -26.91 -1.56 -0.54
CA PRO A 226 -26.69 -0.95 -1.85
C PRO A 226 -25.34 -0.25 -1.89
N ALA A 227 -24.68 -0.31 -3.06
CA ALA A 227 -23.40 0.36 -3.28
C ALA A 227 -23.47 1.89 -3.14
N ASP A 228 -24.63 2.45 -3.53
CA ASP A 228 -24.92 3.87 -3.45
C ASP A 228 -26.03 4.09 -2.42
N GLU A 229 -25.66 4.65 -1.26
CA GLU A 229 -26.61 4.95 -0.18
C GLU A 229 -27.74 5.89 -0.63
N SER A 230 -27.49 6.73 -1.65
CA SER A 230 -28.51 7.66 -2.17
C SER A 230 -29.60 6.96 -2.99
N ALA A 231 -29.30 5.78 -3.55
CA ALA A 231 -30.28 4.96 -4.25
C ALA A 231 -31.25 4.25 -3.27
N GLY A 232 -30.86 4.15 -2.00
CA GLY A 232 -31.66 3.58 -0.92
C GLY A 232 -32.00 2.10 -1.09
N ASP A 233 -32.89 1.60 -0.24
CA ASP A 233 -33.27 0.18 -0.19
C ASP A 233 -33.92 -0.34 -1.50
N ALA A 234 -34.43 0.55 -2.35
CA ALA A 234 -35.00 0.19 -3.64
C ALA A 234 -33.97 -0.46 -4.59
N ALA A 235 -32.68 -0.12 -4.43
CA ALA A 235 -31.61 -0.69 -5.25
C ALA A 235 -31.28 -2.15 -4.91
N VAL A 236 -31.71 -2.63 -3.75
CA VAL A 236 -31.48 -4.00 -3.26
C VAL A 236 -32.76 -4.80 -3.07
N ALA A 237 -33.90 -4.26 -3.50
CA ALA A 237 -35.20 -4.91 -3.38
C ALA A 237 -35.45 -5.94 -4.48
N ASP A 238 -36.01 -7.11 -4.11
CA ASP A 238 -36.36 -8.21 -5.03
C ASP A 238 -35.17 -8.70 -5.90
N LEU A 239 -33.95 -8.56 -5.37
CA LEU A 239 -32.74 -9.09 -6.01
C LEU A 239 -32.60 -10.58 -5.71
N GLU A 240 -32.18 -11.33 -6.72
CA GLU A 240 -31.91 -12.75 -6.58
C GLU A 240 -30.53 -12.98 -5.92
N ILE A 241 -30.50 -13.89 -4.95
CA ILE A 241 -29.31 -14.35 -4.26
C ILE A 241 -29.14 -15.83 -4.57
N GLN A 242 -28.03 -16.17 -5.19
CA GLN A 242 -27.59 -17.53 -5.39
C GLN A 242 -26.83 -18.01 -4.15
N VAL A 243 -27.34 -19.06 -3.51
CA VAL A 243 -26.71 -19.73 -2.37
C VAL A 243 -26.12 -21.04 -2.84
N PHE A 244 -24.80 -21.11 -2.93
CA PHE A 244 -24.09 -22.32 -3.36
C PHE A 244 -23.50 -23.05 -2.16
N ASN A 245 -23.90 -24.29 -1.93
CA ASN A 245 -23.32 -25.14 -0.91
C ASN A 245 -22.06 -25.83 -1.47
N LEU A 246 -20.90 -25.49 -0.94
CA LEU A 246 -19.59 -25.96 -1.41
C LEU A 246 -19.38 -27.46 -1.12
N ASN A 247 -20.03 -28.00 -0.10
CA ASN A 247 -19.87 -29.40 0.32
C ASN A 247 -20.61 -30.37 -0.62
N ASN A 248 -21.83 -30.02 -1.03
CA ASN A 248 -22.70 -30.89 -1.83
C ASN A 248 -22.97 -30.37 -3.26
N GLN A 249 -22.37 -29.24 -3.63
CA GLN A 249 -22.52 -28.56 -4.92
C GLN A 249 -23.95 -28.25 -5.34
N ARG A 250 -24.86 -28.06 -4.38
CA ARG A 250 -26.24 -27.60 -4.67
C ARG A 250 -26.32 -26.08 -4.66
N THR A 251 -27.18 -25.57 -5.54
CA THR A 251 -27.52 -24.15 -5.60
C THR A 251 -28.97 -23.95 -5.21
N GLU A 252 -29.22 -23.02 -4.31
CA GLU A 252 -30.55 -22.51 -3.98
C GLU A 252 -30.63 -21.04 -4.39
N TYR A 253 -31.82 -20.58 -4.76
CA TYR A 253 -32.05 -19.20 -5.17
C TYR A 253 -33.03 -18.56 -4.19
N LEU A 254 -32.61 -17.47 -3.58
CA LEU A 254 -33.40 -16.64 -2.68
C LEU A 254 -33.67 -15.30 -3.32
N ARG A 255 -34.61 -14.56 -2.77
CA ARG A 255 -34.83 -13.16 -3.13
C ARG A 255 -34.83 -12.28 -1.90
N THR A 256 -34.28 -11.09 -2.04
CA THR A 256 -34.36 -10.08 -0.99
C THR A 256 -35.76 -9.50 -0.85
N ASP A 257 -36.10 -9.08 0.36
CA ASP A 257 -37.28 -8.26 0.59
C ASP A 257 -37.06 -6.81 0.11
N ARG A 258 -38.04 -5.92 0.38
CA ARG A 258 -37.96 -4.49 -0.01
C ARG A 258 -36.86 -3.69 0.69
N GLN A 259 -36.26 -4.24 1.73
CA GLN A 259 -35.19 -3.64 2.54
C GLN A 259 -33.84 -4.35 2.34
N GLY A 260 -33.78 -5.31 1.40
CA GLY A 260 -32.56 -6.07 1.11
C GLY A 260 -32.35 -7.29 2.02
N TRP A 261 -33.28 -7.64 2.90
CA TRP A 261 -33.12 -8.77 3.82
C TRP A 261 -33.40 -10.11 3.14
N PHE A 262 -32.65 -11.12 3.56
CA PHE A 262 -32.84 -12.51 3.18
C PHE A 262 -32.52 -13.42 4.36
N ALA A 263 -33.07 -14.62 4.34
CA ALA A 263 -32.73 -15.66 5.31
C ALA A 263 -32.84 -17.05 4.67
N PHE A 264 -32.01 -17.97 5.13
CA PHE A 264 -32.12 -19.39 4.82
C PHE A 264 -31.61 -20.26 5.97
N SER A 265 -32.05 -21.51 5.98
CA SER A 265 -31.60 -22.54 6.90
C SER A 265 -30.75 -23.56 6.16
N GLY A 266 -29.78 -24.14 6.83
CA GLY A 266 -28.99 -25.22 6.25
C GLY A 266 -28.15 -25.96 7.29
N ASP A 267 -27.26 -26.81 6.80
CA ASP A 267 -26.34 -27.59 7.62
C ASP A 267 -25.28 -26.68 8.27
N SER A 268 -25.15 -26.81 9.60
CA SER A 268 -24.22 -26.06 10.45
C SER A 268 -22.74 -26.33 10.14
N THR A 269 -22.44 -27.41 9.40
CA THR A 269 -21.08 -27.81 9.03
C THR A 269 -20.73 -27.51 7.57
N ALA A 270 -21.69 -26.99 6.80
CA ALA A 270 -21.49 -26.69 5.39
C ALA A 270 -20.99 -25.26 5.16
N HIS A 271 -20.18 -25.11 4.12
CA HIS A 271 -19.69 -23.81 3.66
C HIS A 271 -20.59 -23.33 2.53
N TYR A 272 -21.15 -22.13 2.68
CA TYR A 272 -22.03 -21.52 1.69
C TYR A 272 -21.35 -20.33 1.03
N GLN A 273 -21.49 -20.23 -0.28
CA GLN A 273 -21.09 -19.08 -1.07
C GLN A 273 -22.35 -18.36 -1.55
N LEU A 274 -22.55 -17.14 -1.07
CA LEU A 274 -23.66 -16.27 -1.44
C LEU A 274 -23.20 -15.36 -2.58
N THR A 275 -23.98 -15.30 -3.66
CA THR A 275 -23.73 -14.40 -4.79
C THR A 275 -25.00 -13.65 -5.12
N ALA A 276 -24.95 -12.32 -5.19
CA ALA A 276 -26.06 -11.49 -5.63
C ALA A 276 -25.64 -10.63 -6.81
N THR A 277 -26.55 -10.39 -7.74
CA THR A 277 -26.33 -9.49 -8.88
C THR A 277 -27.37 -8.39 -8.84
N ASP A 278 -26.95 -7.13 -8.90
CA ASP A 278 -27.90 -6.02 -8.97
C ASP A 278 -28.44 -5.80 -10.38
N ASN A 279 -29.37 -4.85 -10.51
CA ASN A 279 -29.99 -4.50 -11.79
C ASN A 279 -29.01 -3.91 -12.83
N ALA A 280 -27.82 -3.46 -12.39
CA ALA A 280 -26.76 -2.96 -13.25
C ALA A 280 -25.76 -4.07 -13.66
N GLY A 281 -26.00 -5.32 -13.25
CA GLY A 281 -25.15 -6.47 -13.54
C GLY A 281 -23.90 -6.56 -12.65
N ARG A 282 -23.84 -5.80 -11.55
CA ARG A 282 -22.72 -5.79 -10.60
C ARG A 282 -22.94 -6.90 -9.58
N GLN A 283 -21.89 -7.70 -9.33
CA GLN A 283 -21.96 -8.88 -8.48
C GLN A 283 -21.30 -8.65 -7.12
N ALA A 284 -22.00 -9.09 -6.08
CA ALA A 284 -21.51 -9.23 -4.72
C ALA A 284 -21.33 -10.71 -4.42
N GLN A 285 -20.27 -11.06 -3.71
CA GLN A 285 -20.04 -12.44 -3.27
C GLN A 285 -19.50 -12.46 -1.85
N THR A 286 -19.99 -13.38 -1.02
CA THR A 286 -19.46 -13.62 0.32
C THR A 286 -19.54 -15.11 0.67
N GLU A 287 -18.62 -15.57 1.51
CA GLU A 287 -18.60 -16.93 2.03
C GLU A 287 -19.02 -16.95 3.50
N VAL A 288 -19.85 -17.93 3.85
CA VAL A 288 -20.49 -18.02 5.14
C VAL A 288 -20.39 -19.45 5.65
N ILE A 289 -19.92 -19.59 6.87
CA ILE A 289 -19.93 -20.86 7.62
C ILE A 289 -20.91 -20.66 8.77
N MET A 290 -21.94 -21.50 8.85
CA MET A 290 -22.90 -21.44 9.94
C MET A 290 -22.19 -21.71 11.28
N GLY A 291 -22.46 -20.88 12.29
CA GLY A 291 -21.87 -21.03 13.63
C GLY A 291 -20.39 -20.62 13.79
N ALA A 292 -19.70 -20.15 12.76
CA ALA A 292 -18.34 -19.63 12.88
C ALA A 292 -18.32 -18.08 12.90
N ALA A 293 -17.48 -17.49 13.76
CA ALA A 293 -17.13 -16.08 13.62
C ALA A 293 -16.41 -15.86 12.28
N ALA A 294 -16.60 -14.69 11.67
CA ALA A 294 -16.09 -14.33 10.34
C ALA A 294 -14.63 -14.78 10.15
N PRO A 295 -14.28 -15.37 8.99
CA PRO A 295 -12.96 -15.92 8.77
C PRO A 295 -11.89 -14.83 8.89
N SER A 296 -11.01 -14.96 9.89
CA SER A 296 -9.75 -14.23 9.92
C SER A 296 -8.88 -14.76 8.79
N HIS A 297 -8.45 -13.90 7.87
CA HIS A 297 -7.45 -14.23 6.86
C HIS A 297 -6.23 -14.88 7.53
N ASP A 298 -5.95 -16.13 7.16
CA ASP A 298 -4.72 -16.81 7.56
C ASP A 298 -3.53 -16.13 6.86
N ASP A 299 -2.63 -15.56 7.67
CA ASP A 299 -1.36 -14.99 7.23
C ASP A 299 -0.43 -16.12 6.75
N GLU A 300 -0.56 -16.52 5.48
CA GLU A 300 0.53 -17.23 4.81
C GLU A 300 1.76 -16.33 4.84
N LEU A 301 2.88 -16.88 5.33
CA LEU A 301 4.20 -16.24 5.37
C LEU A 301 4.76 -16.08 3.94
N HIS A 302 4.07 -15.29 3.11
CA HIS A 302 4.57 -14.81 1.84
C HIS A 302 5.70 -13.86 2.16
N ILE A 303 6.92 -14.20 1.73
CA ILE A 303 8.01 -13.23 1.70
C ILE A 303 7.48 -12.05 0.88
N PRO A 304 7.30 -10.86 1.49
CA PRO A 304 6.58 -9.79 0.83
C PRO A 304 7.31 -9.43 -0.45
N PHE A 305 6.57 -9.32 -1.56
CA PHE A 305 7.11 -9.10 -2.90
C PHE A 305 8.17 -7.98 -2.96
N TYR A 306 8.03 -6.97 -2.09
CA TYR A 306 8.99 -5.89 -1.86
C TYR A 306 10.43 -6.35 -1.57
N VAL A 307 10.62 -7.50 -0.91
CA VAL A 307 11.95 -8.07 -0.61
C VAL A 307 12.69 -8.42 -1.90
N TYR A 308 12.00 -8.99 -2.89
CA TYR A 308 12.59 -9.31 -4.19
C TYR A 308 12.99 -8.04 -4.95
N ILE A 309 12.16 -6.99 -4.91
CA ILE A 309 12.47 -5.70 -5.52
C ILE A 309 13.73 -5.12 -4.88
N ALA A 310 13.82 -5.11 -3.56
CA ALA A 310 14.98 -4.53 -2.89
C ALA A 310 16.26 -5.32 -3.16
N LEU A 311 16.16 -6.64 -3.29
CA LEU A 311 17.30 -7.48 -3.67
C LEU A 311 17.73 -7.20 -5.12
N LEU A 312 16.78 -7.01 -6.04
CA LEU A 312 17.06 -6.54 -7.40
C LEU A 312 17.69 -5.14 -7.41
N MET A 313 17.20 -4.22 -6.58
CA MET A 313 17.77 -2.89 -6.41
C MET A 313 19.22 -2.98 -5.92
N LEU A 314 19.48 -3.86 -4.95
CA LEU A 314 20.79 -4.12 -4.39
C LEU A 314 21.80 -4.61 -5.44
N LEU A 315 21.35 -5.47 -6.34
CA LEU A 315 22.17 -6.02 -7.42
C LEU A 315 22.24 -5.10 -8.66
N SER A 316 21.33 -4.13 -8.79
CA SER A 316 21.24 -3.21 -9.93
C SER A 316 22.28 -2.08 -9.93
N ALA A 317 22.87 -1.76 -8.79
CA ALA A 317 23.78 -0.63 -8.70
C ALA A 317 25.06 -0.85 -9.52
N ILE A 318 25.67 0.22 -10.01
CA ILE A 318 26.98 0.17 -10.69
C ILE A 318 28.02 0.70 -9.69
N PRO A 319 29.22 0.11 -9.56
CA PRO A 319 30.24 0.65 -8.68
C PRO A 319 30.68 1.98 -9.29
N ALA A 320 30.62 3.04 -8.49
CA ALA A 320 30.87 4.44 -8.86
C ALA A 320 32.23 4.74 -9.52
N ARG A 321 33.09 3.73 -9.73
CA ARG A 321 34.45 3.88 -10.27
C ARG A 321 34.63 3.49 -11.73
N ARG A 322 33.65 2.91 -12.43
CA ARG A 322 33.86 2.40 -13.81
C ARG A 322 33.10 3.10 -14.93
N LEU A 323 32.36 4.18 -14.66
CA LEU A 323 31.70 4.97 -15.72
C LEU A 323 32.38 6.33 -15.98
N ARG A 324 33.56 6.56 -15.41
CA ARG A 324 34.47 7.65 -15.81
C ARG A 324 35.77 7.06 -16.37
N HIS A 325 35.66 6.33 -17.48
CA HIS A 325 36.74 6.11 -18.45
C HIS A 325 36.10 5.84 -19.80
#